data_AF-A0A4R0UIY6-F1
#
_entry.id   AF-A0A4R0UIY6-F1
#
_cell.length_a   1.000
_cell.length_b   1.000
_cell.length_c   1.000
_cell.angle_alpha   90.00
_cell.angle_beta   90.00
_cell.angle_gamma   90.00
#
_symmetry.space_group_name_H-M   'P 1'
#
loop_
_entity.id
_entity.type
_entity.pdbx_description
1 polymer ?
#
loop_
_entity_poly.entity_id
_entity_poly.type
_entity_poly.pdbx_seq_one_letter_code
_entity_poly.pdbx_strand_id
1 'polypeptide(L)'
;METRGVRVRFSSPAHENRYWWAIIECDGRFLVCARERLVLPDGLVEYTVADRWNGIRGHVPDGRSGVTGACRPADAAWLLEQARTHGLIDAKPLHVAEYRQENDK
;
A
#
# COMPACT_ATOMS: atom_id res chain seq x y z
N MET A 1 -7.55 21.31 2.93
CA MET A 1 -7.43 20.39 4.06
C MET A 1 -6.15 19.61 3.84
N GLU A 2 -5.07 19.99 4.51
CA GLU A 2 -3.83 19.20 4.47
C GLU A 2 -4.11 17.88 5.19
N THR A 3 -4.20 16.79 4.44
CA THR A 3 -4.16 15.46 5.00
C THR A 3 -2.78 15.32 5.64
N ARG A 4 -2.73 15.32 6.98
CA ARG A 4 -1.53 14.94 7.75
C ARG A 4 -1.18 13.51 7.35
N GLY A 5 -0.33 13.39 6.33
CA GLY A 5 -0.15 12.13 5.61
C GLY A 5 0.74 11.19 6.40
N VAL A 6 0.20 10.03 6.77
CA VAL A 6 1.04 8.92 7.23
C VAL A 6 1.71 8.32 6.00
N ARG A 7 3.05 8.23 6.04
CA ARG A 7 3.84 7.61 4.98
C ARG A 7 4.49 6.36 5.52
N VAL A 8 4.71 5.38 4.66
CA VAL A 8 5.46 4.18 5.01
C VAL A 8 6.65 4.00 4.12
N ARG A 9 7.69 3.39 4.68
CA ARG A 9 8.85 2.92 3.95
C ARG A 9 9.01 1.43 4.20
N PHE A 10 9.17 0.67 3.13
CA PHE A 10 9.48 -0.75 3.21
C PHE A 10 10.99 -0.94 3.27
N SER A 11 11.45 -1.96 4.00
CA SER A 11 12.88 -2.30 4.12
C SER A 11 13.36 -3.40 3.15
N SER A 12 12.45 -3.98 2.37
CA SER A 12 12.76 -4.90 1.28
C SER A 12 11.63 -4.87 0.27
N PRO A 13 11.92 -4.95 -1.05
CA PRO A 13 13.24 -5.07 -1.70
C PRO A 13 14.06 -3.76 -1.65
N ALA A 14 15.38 -3.87 -1.78
CA ALA A 14 16.34 -2.77 -1.58
C ALA A 14 16.07 -1.50 -2.41
N HIS A 15 15.45 -1.63 -3.59
CA HIS A 15 15.07 -0.47 -4.38
C HIS A 15 13.88 0.30 -3.82
N GLU A 16 12.97 -0.38 -3.10
CA GLU A 16 11.80 0.23 -2.47
C GLU A 16 12.14 0.98 -1.17
N ASN A 17 13.22 0.61 -0.49
CA ASN A 17 13.74 1.34 0.68
C ASN A 17 14.09 2.79 0.41
N ARG A 18 14.22 3.15 -0.87
CA ARG A 18 14.52 4.51 -1.32
C ARG A 18 13.27 5.35 -1.57
N TYR A 19 12.07 4.76 -1.49
CA TYR A 19 10.81 5.43 -1.80
C TYR A 19 9.86 5.45 -0.59
N TRP A 20 9.12 6.54 -0.46
CA TRP A 20 8.00 6.65 0.47
C TRP A 20 6.70 6.32 -0.23
N TRP A 21 5.83 5.59 0.47
CA TRP A 21 4.48 5.26 0.04
C TRP A 21 3.49 6.03 0.90
N ALA A 22 2.40 6.51 0.30
CA ALA A 22 1.31 7.11 1.04
C ALA A 22 0.37 6.02 1.54
N ILE A 23 -0.06 6.09 2.80
CA ILE A 23 -1.16 5.26 3.27
C ILE A 23 -2.45 5.91 2.79
N ILE A 24 -3.27 5.16 2.04
CA ILE A 24 -4.58 5.63 1.58
C ILE A 24 -5.69 5.05 2.44
N GLU A 25 -5.56 3.79 2.86
CA GLU A 25 -6.52 3.15 3.75
C GLU A 25 -5.76 2.26 4.75
N CYS A 26 -6.24 2.18 6.00
CA CYS A 26 -5.64 1.39 7.07
C CYS A 26 -6.74 0.75 7.89
N ASP A 27 -6.54 -0.52 8.24
CA ASP A 27 -7.19 -1.10 9.40
C ASP A 27 -6.18 -1.61 10.40
N GLY A 28 -6.68 -1.99 11.57
CA GLY A 28 -5.87 -2.43 12.70
C GLY A 28 -4.76 -3.43 12.36
N ARG A 29 -4.86 -4.19 11.26
CA ARG A 29 -3.89 -5.18 10.76
C ARG A 29 -3.33 -4.89 9.36
N PHE A 30 -4.15 -4.50 8.39
CA PHE A 30 -3.73 -4.32 7.00
C PHE A 30 -3.64 -2.84 6.59
N LEU A 31 -2.69 -2.53 5.71
CA LEU A 31 -2.39 -1.20 5.21
C LEU A 31 -2.44 -1.21 3.68
N VAL A 32 -3.22 -0.30 3.09
CA VAL A 32 -3.19 -0.04 1.64
C VAL A 32 -2.25 1.14 1.38
N CYS A 33 -1.13 0.82 0.74
CA CYS A 33 -0.07 1.78 0.44
C CYS A 33 -0.07 2.06 -1.05
N ALA A 34 -0.01 3.33 -1.41
CA ALA A 34 -0.05 3.79 -2.78
C ALA A 34 1.20 4.59 -3.14
N ARG A 35 1.62 4.44 -4.39
CA ARG A 35 2.67 5.25 -4.98
C ARG A 35 2.36 5.49 -6.44
N GLU A 36 2.48 6.76 -6.86
CA GLU A 36 2.38 7.11 -8.26
C GLU A 36 3.56 6.52 -9.04
N ARG A 37 3.25 5.73 -10.07
CA ARG A 37 4.23 5.35 -11.09
C ARG A 37 4.06 6.29 -12.27
N LEU A 38 5.18 6.87 -12.71
CA LEU A 38 5.26 7.79 -13.84
C LEU A 38 4.83 7.17 -15.20
N VAL A 39 4.57 5.86 -15.27
CA VAL A 39 4.36 5.10 -16.53
C VAL A 39 3.03 4.35 -16.55
N LEU A 40 2.12 4.61 -15.60
CA LEU A 40 0.78 4.04 -15.64
C LEU A 40 -0.18 4.94 -16.44
N PRO A 41 -1.22 4.38 -17.08
CA PRO A 41 -2.31 5.18 -17.65
C PRO A 41 -2.86 6.19 -16.64
N ASP A 42 -3.33 7.34 -17.15
CA ASP A 42 -3.85 8.43 -16.32
C ASP A 42 -4.87 7.93 -15.28
N GLY A 43 -4.61 8.26 -14.02
CA GLY A 43 -5.48 7.92 -12.89
C GLY A 43 -5.29 6.53 -12.29
N LEU A 44 -4.34 5.73 -12.79
CA LEU A 44 -3.92 4.49 -12.14
C LEU A 44 -2.68 4.71 -11.26
N VAL A 45 -2.71 4.11 -10.07
CA VAL A 45 -1.65 4.21 -9.07
C VAL A 45 -1.22 2.79 -8.70
N GLU A 46 0.06 2.60 -8.36
CA GLU A 46 0.53 1.32 -7.86
C GLU A 46 0.10 1.15 -6.40
N TYR A 47 -0.58 0.04 -6.13
CA TYR A 47 -1.05 -0.32 -4.80
C TYR A 47 -0.36 -1.57 -4.29
N THR A 48 -0.02 -1.54 -3.01
CA THR A 48 0.45 -2.71 -2.27
C THR A 48 -0.32 -2.81 -0.96
N VAL A 49 -0.65 -4.04 -0.55
CA VAL A 49 -1.23 -4.28 0.77
C VAL A 49 -0.17 -4.89 1.67
N ALA A 50 0.00 -4.33 2.87
CA ALA A 50 0.92 -4.83 3.88
C ALA A 50 0.17 -5.27 5.14
N ASP A 51 0.56 -6.41 5.70
CA ASP A 51 0.19 -6.85 7.05
C ASP A 51 1.21 -6.28 8.03
N ARG A 52 0.75 -5.35 8.87
CA ARG A 52 1.60 -4.62 9.81
C ARG A 52 2.05 -5.45 11.01
N TRP A 53 1.34 -6.54 11.30
CA TRP A 53 1.65 -7.41 12.43
C TRP A 53 2.63 -8.50 12.01
N ASN A 54 2.43 -9.04 10.82
CA ASN A 54 3.25 -10.14 10.31
C ASN A 54 4.46 -9.65 9.49
N GLY A 55 4.54 -8.36 9.17
CA GLY A 55 5.63 -7.82 8.36
C GLY A 55 5.70 -8.48 6.99
N ILE A 56 4.55 -8.61 6.33
CA ILE A 56 4.47 -9.18 4.98
C ILE A 56 3.70 -8.20 4.07
N ARG A 57 4.07 -8.10 2.79
CA ARG A 57 3.22 -7.44 1.78
C ARG A 57 2.93 -8.40 0.66
N GLY A 58 1.86 -8.13 -0.05
CA GLY A 58 1.55 -8.83 -1.27
C GLY A 58 0.38 -8.20 -1.98
N HIS A 59 -0.07 -8.91 -3.01
CA HIS A 59 -1.28 -8.57 -3.72
C HIS A 59 -2.46 -9.32 -3.11
N VAL A 60 -3.62 -8.69 -3.16
CA VAL A 60 -4.91 -9.34 -2.99
C VAL A 60 -5.42 -9.77 -4.37
N PRO A 61 -6.27 -10.80 -4.45
CA PRO A 61 -6.85 -11.20 -5.72
C PRO A 61 -7.66 -10.04 -6.29
N ASP A 62 -7.20 -9.47 -7.41
CA ASP A 62 -7.89 -8.40 -8.11
C ASP A 62 -8.76 -8.99 -9.23
N GLY A 63 -10.08 -8.99 -9.03
CA GLY A 63 -11.05 -9.37 -10.06
C GLY A 63 -11.48 -8.21 -10.96
N ARG A 64 -11.01 -6.98 -10.70
CA ARG A 64 -11.48 -5.73 -11.31
C ARG A 64 -10.46 -5.08 -12.23
N SER A 65 -9.16 -5.25 -12.01
CA SER A 65 -8.12 -4.70 -12.89
C SER A 65 -7.29 -5.81 -13.56
N GLY A 66 -7.18 -5.73 -14.89
CA GLY A 66 -6.35 -6.64 -15.70
C GLY A 66 -4.84 -6.34 -15.61
N VAL A 67 -4.42 -5.43 -14.73
CA VAL A 67 -3.02 -5.06 -14.53
C VAL A 67 -2.64 -5.34 -13.07
N THR A 68 -1.80 -6.35 -12.86
CA THR A 68 -1.36 -6.80 -11.54
C THR A 68 -0.76 -5.64 -10.73
N GLY A 69 -1.50 -5.09 -9.77
CA GLY A 69 -1.04 -4.08 -8.82
C GLY A 69 -1.28 -2.61 -9.21
N ALA A 70 -1.93 -2.31 -10.33
CA ALA A 70 -2.32 -0.94 -10.70
C ALA A 70 -3.84 -0.77 -10.65
N CYS A 71 -4.33 0.00 -9.68
CA CYS A 71 -5.77 0.21 -9.45
C CYS A 71 -6.11 1.70 -9.42
N ARG A 72 -7.40 2.02 -9.41
CA ARG A 72 -7.85 3.40 -9.17
C ARG A 72 -7.83 3.68 -7.67
N PRO A 73 -7.65 4.93 -7.23
CA PRO A 73 -7.76 5.27 -5.82
C PRO A 73 -9.06 4.87 -5.13
N ALA A 74 -10.16 4.83 -5.87
CA ALA A 74 -11.45 4.36 -5.38
C ALA A 74 -11.46 2.87 -4.98
N ASP A 75 -10.50 2.07 -5.46
CA ASP A 75 -10.43 0.63 -5.18
C ASP A 75 -9.76 0.31 -3.83
N ALA A 76 -9.17 1.29 -3.13
CA ALA A 76 -8.43 1.08 -1.89
C ALA A 76 -9.23 0.35 -0.80
N ALA A 77 -10.49 0.77 -0.57
CA ALA A 77 -11.37 0.13 0.42
C ALA A 77 -11.67 -1.33 0.06
N TRP A 78 -11.84 -1.62 -1.23
CA TRP A 78 -12.08 -2.97 -1.72
C TRP A 78 -10.85 -3.86 -1.58
N LEU A 79 -9.65 -3.34 -1.91
CA LEU A 79 -8.39 -4.08 -1.71
C LEU A 79 -8.19 -4.48 -0.24
N LEU A 80 -8.55 -3.59 0.69
CA LEU A 80 -8.48 -3.88 2.12
C LEU A 80 -9.48 -4.98 2.52
N GLU A 81 -10.70 -4.94 2.02
CA GLU A 81 -11.71 -5.99 2.23
C GLU A 81 -11.25 -7.36 1.70
N GLN A 82 -10.64 -7.38 0.52
CA GLN A 82 -10.07 -8.61 -0.04
C GLN A 82 -8.94 -9.16 0.84
N ALA A 83 -8.06 -8.30 1.36
CA ALA A 83 -6.99 -8.73 2.26
C ALA A 83 -7.53 -9.37 3.54
N ARG A 84 -8.63 -8.85 4.10
CA ARG A 84 -9.30 -9.43 5.27
C ARG A 84 -9.91 -10.78 4.97
N THR A 85 -10.56 -10.90 3.82
CA THR A 85 -11.33 -12.09 3.47
C THR A 85 -10.43 -13.25 3.03
N HIS A 86 -9.41 -12.95 2.22
CA HIS A 86 -8.62 -13.95 1.52
C HIS A 86 -7.14 -13.95 1.91
N GLY A 87 -6.65 -12.91 2.59
CA GLY A 87 -5.23 -12.72 2.83
C GLY A 87 -4.48 -12.27 1.57
N LEU A 88 -3.15 -12.38 1.63
CA LEU A 88 -2.23 -11.95 0.57
C LEU A 88 -1.74 -13.17 -0.22
N ILE A 89 -1.67 -13.07 -1.55
CA ILE A 89 -1.41 -14.23 -2.44
C ILE A 89 0.08 -14.35 -2.86
N ASP A 90 0.85 -13.25 -2.87
CA ASP A 90 2.32 -13.26 -3.10
C ASP A 90 3.01 -12.54 -1.95
N ALA A 91 2.89 -13.11 -0.74
CA ALA A 91 3.38 -12.49 0.47
C ALA A 91 4.91 -12.55 0.57
N LYS A 92 5.57 -11.40 0.49
CA LYS A 92 7.02 -11.27 0.75
C LYS A 92 7.25 -10.69 2.14
N PRO A 93 8.22 -11.22 2.92
CA PRO A 93 8.56 -10.69 4.22
C PRO A 93 9.33 -9.36 4.10
N LEU A 94 9.02 -8.43 5.00
CA LEU A 94 9.53 -7.06 5.01
C LEU A 94 9.20 -6.33 6.30
N HIS A 95 10.08 -5.41 6.69
CA HIS A 95 9.77 -4.47 7.75
C HIS A 95 9.13 -3.22 7.15
N VAL A 96 7.97 -2.86 7.70
CA VAL A 96 7.27 -1.62 7.41
C VAL A 96 7.62 -0.62 8.50
N ALA A 97 8.21 0.51 8.13
CA ALA A 97 8.38 1.63 9.04
C ALA A 97 7.30 2.68 8.71
N GLU A 98 6.36 2.88 9.63
CA GLU A 98 5.38 3.96 9.57
C GLU A 98 6.03 5.26 10.06
N TYR A 99 6.08 6.27 9.20
CA TYR A 99 6.50 7.62 9.55
C TYR A 99 5.27 8.52 9.60
N ARG A 100 5.03 9.07 10.79
CA ARG A 100 4.07 10.15 10.99
C ARG A 100 4.86 11.44 11.01
N GLN A 101 4.59 12.31 10.06
CA GLN A 101 5.13 13.66 10.11
C GLN A 101 4.50 14.36 11.32
N GLU A 102 5.27 14.53 12.40
CA GLU A 102 4.89 15.43 13.48
C GLU A 102 5.08 16.86 12.96
N ASN A 103 4.06 17.70 13.12
CA ASN A 103 4.20 19.12 12.82
C ASN A 103 5.27 19.70 13.76
N ASP A 104 6.38 20.18 13.20
CA ASP A 104 7.13 21.25 13.86
C ASP A 104 6.14 22.41 14.08
N LYS A 105 6.06 22.87 15.33
CA LYS A 105 5.13 23.90 15.81
C LYS A 105 5.41 25.26 15.19
#